data_AF-A0AAJ0DI06-F1
#
_entry.id   AF-A0AAJ0DI06-F1
#
_cell.length_a   1.000
_cell.length_b   1.000
_cell.length_c   1.000
_cell.angle_alpha   90.00
_cell.angle_beta   90.00
_cell.angle_gamma   90.00
#
_symmetry.space_group_name_H-M   'P 1'
#
loop_
_entity.id
_entity.type
_entity.pdbx_description
1 polymer ?
#
loop_
_entity_poly.entity_id
_entity_poly.type
_entity_poly.pdbx_seq_one_letter_code
_entity_poly.pdbx_strand_id
1 'polypeptide(L)'
;MFDTVYDGVYPIMQSKYQDKIQPWHPSSTLVHEAGAAVLQTDSDKFWAFSKALFDKQKEFFDVNVVHEQRNDTYQRLAKIAGSVGLDEKKIYSLLELSDKPDKDGSLNIGNKVTNDVKLMVKANRLTGVHVTPTVLFNGVVEGGIASSFSKEDWEQWLTGEQRAVKL
;
A
#
# COMPACT_ATOMS: atom_id res chain seq x y z
N MET A 1 5.31 8.17 -12.13
CA MET A 1 4.95 6.76 -11.91
C MET A 1 3.51 6.55 -11.47
N PHE A 2 3.09 7.06 -10.31
CA PHE A 2 1.81 6.65 -9.72
C PHE A 2 0.63 6.99 -10.61
N ASP A 3 0.51 8.24 -11.10
CA ASP A 3 -0.55 8.61 -12.05
C ASP A 3 -0.50 7.77 -13.32
N THR A 4 0.69 7.51 -13.86
CA THR A 4 0.87 6.59 -15.00
C THR A 4 0.32 5.20 -14.71
N VAL A 5 0.59 4.65 -13.53
CA VAL A 5 0.09 3.33 -13.13
C VAL A 5 -1.43 3.35 -12.94
N TYR A 6 -1.99 4.33 -12.24
CA TYR A 6 -3.44 4.38 -11.97
C TYR A 6 -4.26 4.70 -13.22
N ASP A 7 -3.82 5.68 -14.02
CA ASP A 7 -4.61 6.21 -15.13
C ASP A 7 -4.31 5.46 -16.45
N GLY A 8 -3.11 4.89 -16.58
CA GLY A 8 -2.64 4.28 -17.82
C GLY A 8 -2.50 2.75 -17.78
N VAL A 9 -1.94 2.20 -16.71
CA VAL A 9 -1.56 0.76 -16.65
C VAL A 9 -2.64 -0.10 -16.01
N TYR A 10 -3.23 0.38 -14.92
CA TYR A 10 -4.23 -0.37 -14.16
C TYR A 10 -5.45 -0.80 -15.01
N PRO A 11 -6.02 0.06 -15.88
CA PRO A 11 -7.17 -0.33 -16.70
C PRO A 11 -6.91 -1.47 -17.70
N ILE A 12 -5.63 -1.75 -18.01
CA ILE A 12 -5.22 -2.75 -19.01
C ILE A 12 -4.54 -3.99 -18.39
N MET A 13 -4.46 -4.09 -17.06
CA MET A 13 -3.84 -5.23 -16.36
C MET A 13 -4.76 -5.84 -15.29
N GLN A 14 -4.76 -7.17 -15.17
CA GLN A 14 -5.18 -7.83 -13.92
C GLN A 14 -4.04 -7.77 -12.90
N SER A 15 -3.89 -6.65 -12.20
CA SER A 15 -2.81 -6.43 -11.26
C SER A 15 -3.10 -7.05 -9.88
N LYS A 16 -2.06 -7.66 -9.27
CA LYS A 16 -2.04 -7.94 -7.84
C LYS A 16 -1.16 -6.90 -7.16
N TYR A 17 -1.72 -6.16 -6.22
CA TYR A 17 -0.96 -5.21 -5.42
C TYR A 17 -0.35 -5.90 -4.20
N GLN A 18 0.90 -5.55 -3.89
CA GLN A 18 1.55 -5.94 -2.64
C GLN A 18 2.12 -4.71 -1.95
N ASP A 19 1.56 -4.42 -0.79
CA ASP A 19 2.00 -3.43 0.17
C ASP A 19 3.44 -3.70 0.59
N LYS A 20 4.31 -2.67 0.60
CA LYS A 20 5.66 -2.80 1.13
C LYS A 20 6.05 -1.66 2.06
N ILE A 21 6.09 -1.99 3.35
CA ILE A 21 6.55 -1.10 4.41
C ILE A 21 8.06 -0.91 4.32
N GLN A 22 8.50 0.34 4.29
CA GLN A 22 9.91 0.72 4.43
C GLN A 22 10.18 1.18 5.87
N PRO A 23 10.91 0.40 6.69
CA PRO A 23 11.01 0.66 8.14
C PRO A 23 11.78 1.94 8.50
N TRP A 24 12.51 2.54 7.56
CA TRP A 24 13.14 3.85 7.73
C TRP A 24 12.16 5.03 7.54
N HIS A 25 10.93 4.77 7.10
CA HIS A 25 9.81 5.73 7.08
C HIS A 25 8.69 5.21 8.00
N PRO A 26 8.67 5.55 9.30
CA PRO A 26 7.74 4.95 10.26
C PRO A 26 6.26 5.06 9.87
N SER A 27 5.87 6.20 9.27
CA SER A 27 4.51 6.44 8.78
C SER A 27 4.10 5.50 7.65
N SER A 28 5.07 4.89 6.94
CA SER A 28 4.83 3.84 5.96
C SER A 28 4.03 2.70 6.59
N THR A 29 4.29 2.32 7.84
CA THR A 29 3.52 1.24 8.47
C THR A 29 2.03 1.61 8.55
N LEU A 30 1.74 2.84 8.97
CA LEU A 30 0.37 3.31 9.22
C LEU A 30 -0.45 3.40 7.93
N VAL A 31 0.15 3.91 6.84
CA VAL A 31 -0.53 4.02 5.55
C VAL A 31 -0.80 2.64 4.93
N HIS A 32 0.09 1.67 5.11
CA HIS A 32 -0.09 0.30 4.61
C HIS A 32 -1.12 -0.48 5.46
N GLU A 33 -1.19 -0.25 6.77
CA GLU A 33 -2.28 -0.77 7.60
C GLU A 33 -3.65 -0.23 7.14
N ALA A 34 -3.74 1.04 6.73
CA ALA A 34 -4.97 1.57 6.14
C ALA A 34 -5.32 0.91 4.79
N GLY A 35 -4.32 0.63 3.95
CA GLY A 35 -4.51 -0.18 2.73
C GLY A 35 -5.06 -1.58 3.04
N ALA A 36 -4.50 -2.26 4.04
CA ALA A 36 -4.99 -3.56 4.50
C ALA A 36 -6.42 -3.48 5.06
N ALA A 37 -6.76 -2.42 5.81
CA ALA A 37 -8.12 -2.22 6.33
C ALA A 37 -9.15 -2.03 5.21
N VAL A 38 -8.76 -1.35 4.13
CA VAL A 38 -9.59 -1.21 2.92
C VAL A 38 -9.74 -2.57 2.23
N LEU A 39 -8.66 -3.31 1.99
CA LEU A 39 -8.72 -4.64 1.39
C LEU A 39 -9.61 -5.61 2.18
N GLN A 40 -9.52 -5.58 3.52
CA GLN A 40 -10.34 -6.40 4.40
C GLN A 40 -11.82 -5.98 4.38
N THR A 41 -12.10 -4.70 4.14
CA THR A 41 -13.46 -4.15 4.15
C THR A 41 -14.17 -4.32 2.82
N ASP A 42 -13.49 -3.96 1.72
CA ASP A 42 -13.97 -4.01 0.34
C ASP A 42 -12.76 -3.89 -0.61
N SER A 43 -12.33 -5.01 -1.17
CA SER A 43 -11.16 -5.07 -2.06
C SER A 43 -11.34 -4.25 -3.33
N ASP A 44 -12.56 -4.04 -3.80
CA ASP A 44 -12.83 -3.31 -5.04
C ASP A 44 -12.57 -1.81 -4.86
N LYS A 45 -12.55 -1.33 -3.61
CA LYS A 45 -12.24 0.05 -3.25
C LYS A 45 -10.75 0.33 -3.10
N PHE A 46 -9.91 -0.70 -3.09
CA PHE A 46 -8.48 -0.54 -2.83
C PHE A 46 -7.80 0.42 -3.80
N TRP A 47 -8.04 0.27 -5.10
CA TRP A 47 -7.37 1.11 -6.11
C TRP A 47 -7.82 2.58 -6.04
N ALA A 48 -9.11 2.82 -5.80
CA ALA A 48 -9.63 4.16 -5.58
C ALA A 48 -9.04 4.79 -4.30
N PHE A 49 -8.99 4.03 -3.20
CA PHE A 49 -8.36 4.48 -1.94
C PHE A 49 -6.88 4.78 -2.13
N SER A 50 -6.15 3.87 -2.78
CA SER A 50 -4.71 4.01 -3.02
C SER A 50 -4.44 5.27 -3.83
N LYS A 51 -5.19 5.54 -4.90
CA LYS A 51 -5.08 6.81 -5.64
C LYS A 51 -5.34 8.02 -4.75
N ALA A 52 -6.43 8.04 -3.99
CA ALA A 52 -6.77 9.14 -3.09
C ALA A 52 -5.70 9.37 -2.00
N LEU A 53 -5.06 8.29 -1.52
CA LEU A 53 -3.93 8.36 -0.60
C LEU A 53 -2.68 8.93 -1.28
N PHE A 54 -2.37 8.49 -2.50
CA PHE A 54 -1.22 9.00 -3.26
C PHE A 54 -1.35 10.49 -3.58
N ASP A 55 -2.56 10.97 -3.89
CA ASP A 55 -2.85 12.40 -4.09
C ASP A 55 -2.52 13.23 -2.83
N LYS A 56 -2.56 12.61 -1.64
CA LYS A 56 -2.26 13.22 -0.34
C LYS A 56 -0.96 12.75 0.31
N GLN A 57 -0.13 11.96 -0.38
CA GLN A 57 1.01 11.25 0.22
C GLN A 57 1.99 12.15 1.00
N LYS A 58 2.18 13.39 0.52
CA LYS A 58 3.09 14.36 1.15
C LYS A 58 2.67 14.70 2.57
N GLU A 59 1.38 14.62 2.89
CA GLU A 59 0.89 14.86 4.24
C GLU A 59 1.26 13.76 5.24
N PHE A 60 1.78 12.62 4.77
CA PHE A 60 2.16 11.45 5.57
C PHE A 60 3.66 11.16 5.56
N PHE A 61 4.48 12.00 4.90
CA PHE A 61 5.94 11.87 4.97
C PHE A 61 6.46 12.26 6.36
N ASP A 62 7.62 11.71 6.74
CA ASP A 62 8.14 11.77 8.11
C ASP A 62 8.14 13.17 8.70
N VAL A 63 8.57 14.18 7.93
CA VAL A 63 8.64 15.58 8.36
C VAL A 63 7.28 16.20 8.65
N ASN A 64 6.20 15.67 8.05
CA ASN A 64 4.84 16.18 8.18
C ASN A 64 4.06 15.55 9.33
N VAL A 65 4.51 14.40 9.86
CA VAL A 65 3.81 13.64 10.92
C VAL A 65 4.63 13.45 12.19
N VAL A 66 5.81 14.08 12.29
CA VAL A 66 6.75 13.91 13.42
C VAL A 66 6.17 14.22 14.81
N HIS A 67 5.12 15.06 14.87
CA HIS A 67 4.43 15.43 16.11
C HIS A 67 3.01 14.87 16.21
N GLU A 68 2.60 14.04 15.25
CA GLU A 68 1.26 13.47 15.20
C GLU A 68 1.20 12.17 16.00
N GLN A 69 0.12 11.96 16.77
CA GLN A 69 -0.09 10.68 17.44
C GLN A 69 -0.58 9.63 16.45
N ARG A 70 -0.21 8.37 16.69
CA ARG A 70 -0.56 7.25 15.80
C ARG A 70 -2.06 7.15 15.50
N ASN A 71 -2.92 7.29 16.52
CA ASN A 71 -4.36 7.21 16.34
C ASN A 71 -4.93 8.41 15.56
N ASP A 72 -4.29 9.59 15.62
CA ASP A 72 -4.69 10.76 14.84
C ASP A 72 -4.40 10.54 13.34
N THR A 73 -3.23 9.95 13.03
CA THR A 73 -2.90 9.56 11.64
C THR A 73 -3.92 8.54 11.11
N TYR A 74 -4.34 7.55 11.92
CA TYR A 74 -5.37 6.59 11.50
C TYR A 74 -6.75 7.24 11.26
N GLN A 75 -7.14 8.25 12.04
CA GLN A 75 -8.37 8.99 11.77
C GLN A 75 -8.31 9.69 10.42
N ARG A 76 -7.17 10.31 10.06
CA ARG A 76 -6.98 10.94 8.74
C ARG A 76 -6.99 9.91 7.60
N LEU A 77 -6.38 8.74 7.80
CA LEU A 77 -6.40 7.67 6.82
C LEU A 77 -7.82 7.09 6.62
N ALA A 78 -8.59 6.94 7.70
CA ALA A 78 -9.98 6.53 7.63
C ALA A 78 -10.84 7.55 6.87
N LYS A 79 -10.58 8.86 6.99
CA LYS A 79 -11.23 9.91 6.19
C LYS A 79 -10.93 9.78 4.70
N ILE A 80 -9.71 9.39 4.34
CA ILE A 80 -9.36 9.13 2.93
C ILE A 80 -10.17 7.93 2.41
N ALA A 81 -10.27 6.85 3.18
CA ALA A 81 -11.16 5.73 2.84
C ALA A 81 -12.63 6.16 2.72
N GLY A 82 -13.09 7.07 3.59
CA GLY A 82 -14.41 7.70 3.51
C GLY A 82 -14.67 8.39 2.17
N SER A 83 -13.68 9.10 1.63
CA SER A 83 -13.79 9.81 0.35
C SER A 83 -14.02 8.89 -0.87
N VAL A 84 -13.74 7.60 -0.76
CA VAL A 84 -14.01 6.60 -1.82
C VAL A 84 -15.26 5.75 -1.56
N GLY A 85 -16.08 6.16 -0.59
CA GLY A 85 -17.38 5.57 -0.29
C GLY A 85 -17.37 4.46 0.76
N LEU A 86 -16.31 4.35 1.57
CA LEU A 86 -16.27 3.44 2.71
C LEU A 86 -16.80 4.13 3.98
N ASP A 87 -17.25 3.35 4.96
CA ASP A 87 -17.60 3.88 6.27
C ASP A 87 -16.32 4.22 7.07
N GLU A 88 -16.07 5.52 7.26
CA GLU A 88 -14.92 6.04 8.02
C GLU A 88 -14.81 5.40 9.42
N LYS A 89 -15.94 5.25 10.14
CA LYS A 89 -15.93 4.69 11.50
C LYS A 89 -15.55 3.22 11.48
N LYS A 90 -16.05 2.47 10.49
CA LYS A 90 -15.67 1.08 10.29
C LYS A 90 -14.18 0.95 10.04
N ILE A 91 -13.62 1.74 9.12
CA ILE A 91 -12.19 1.71 8.80
C ILE A 91 -11.34 2.10 10.01
N TYR A 92 -11.69 3.18 10.71
CA TYR A 92 -10.99 3.58 11.92
C TYR A 92 -11.00 2.48 12.99
N SER A 93 -12.14 1.79 13.18
CA SER A 93 -12.25 0.69 14.16
C SER A 93 -11.37 -0.53 13.85
N LEU A 94 -10.86 -0.66 12.61
CA LEU A 94 -9.88 -1.67 12.23
C LEU A 94 -8.44 -1.25 12.56
N LEU A 95 -8.19 0.05 12.60
CA LEU A 95 -6.86 0.65 12.71
C LEU A 95 -6.50 1.10 14.13
N GLU A 96 -7.49 1.61 14.88
CA GLU A 96 -7.30 2.17 16.20
C GLU A 96 -6.59 1.21 17.15
N LEU A 97 -5.66 1.77 17.93
CA LEU A 97 -5.02 1.06 19.02
C LEU A 97 -5.61 1.47 20.37
N SER A 98 -5.77 0.46 21.23
CA SER A 98 -6.05 0.63 22.65
C SER A 98 -4.83 1.22 23.38
N ASP A 99 -5.09 2.14 24.31
CA ASP A 99 -4.12 2.66 25.28
C ASP A 99 -3.96 1.74 26.51
N LYS A 100 -4.69 0.62 26.54
CA LYS A 100 -4.70 -0.37 27.62
C LYS A 100 -4.21 -1.74 27.13
N PRO A 101 -3.59 -2.53 28.04
CA PRO A 101 -3.27 -3.93 27.78
C PRO A 101 -4.52 -4.73 27.39
N ASP A 102 -4.33 -5.85 26.68
CA ASP A 102 -5.41 -6.81 26.45
C ASP A 102 -5.77 -7.55 27.76
N LYS A 103 -6.85 -8.34 27.72
CA LYS A 103 -7.40 -9.09 28.87
C LYS A 103 -6.38 -10.02 29.53
N ASP A 104 -5.41 -10.50 28.77
CA ASP A 104 -4.32 -11.36 29.24
C ASP A 104 -3.06 -10.58 29.70
N GLY A 105 -3.09 -9.24 29.63
CA GLY A 105 -1.97 -8.35 29.94
C GLY A 105 -1.03 -8.08 28.77
N SER A 106 -1.31 -8.57 27.57
CA SER A 106 -0.48 -8.35 26.39
C SER A 106 -0.38 -6.86 26.01
N LEU A 107 0.84 -6.41 25.71
CA LEU A 107 1.14 -5.02 25.31
C LEU A 107 1.38 -4.87 23.79
N ASN A 108 1.78 -5.94 23.11
CA ASN A 108 2.11 -5.95 21.67
C ASN A 108 0.93 -6.47 20.83
N ILE A 109 -0.24 -5.86 21.01
CA ILE A 109 -1.52 -6.36 20.48
C ILE A 109 -1.72 -6.04 18.99
N GLY A 110 -1.15 -4.91 18.52
CA GLY A 110 -1.42 -4.39 17.19
C GLY A 110 -2.88 -3.98 16.99
N ASN A 111 -3.26 -3.78 15.74
CA ASN A 111 -4.63 -3.48 15.30
C ASN A 111 -5.24 -4.69 14.56
N LYS A 112 -6.48 -4.55 14.08
CA LYS A 112 -7.23 -5.68 13.49
C LYS A 112 -6.69 -6.14 12.13
N VAL A 113 -5.77 -5.40 11.52
CA VAL A 113 -5.12 -5.72 10.24
C VAL A 113 -3.68 -6.18 10.39
N THR A 114 -3.17 -6.28 11.63
CA THR A 114 -1.77 -6.63 11.90
C THR A 114 -1.38 -7.98 11.32
N ASN A 115 -2.29 -8.96 11.28
CA ASN A 115 -2.01 -10.27 10.69
C ASN A 115 -1.92 -10.23 9.16
N ASP A 116 -2.72 -9.38 8.50
CA ASP A 116 -2.65 -9.17 7.06
C ASP A 116 -1.31 -8.53 6.67
N VAL A 117 -0.91 -7.49 7.40
CA VAL A 117 0.39 -6.84 7.21
C VAL A 117 1.56 -7.80 7.44
N LYS A 118 1.49 -8.69 8.45
CA LYS A 118 2.51 -9.73 8.66
C LYS A 118 2.65 -10.64 7.43
N LEU A 119 1.55 -11.00 6.77
CA LEU A 119 1.57 -11.81 5.56
C LEU A 119 2.16 -11.05 4.36
N MET A 120 1.79 -9.78 4.17
CA MET A 120 2.37 -8.91 3.13
C MET A 120 3.87 -8.75 3.31
N VAL A 121 4.32 -8.48 4.54
CA VAL A 121 5.75 -8.39 4.88
C VAL A 121 6.47 -9.72 4.63
N LYS A 122 5.85 -10.86 4.97
CA LYS A 122 6.43 -12.18 4.69
C LYS A 122 6.56 -12.42 3.19
N ALA A 123 5.56 -12.05 2.38
CA ALA A 123 5.62 -12.17 0.93
C ALA A 123 6.75 -11.32 0.32
N ASN A 124 6.89 -10.06 0.73
CA ASN A 124 8.00 -9.21 0.27
C ASN A 124 9.39 -9.74 0.65
N ARG A 125 9.50 -10.37 1.82
CA ARG A 125 10.75 -11.02 2.25
C ARG A 125 11.10 -12.22 1.37
N LEU A 126 10.11 -12.98 0.92
CA LEU A 126 10.32 -14.13 0.04
C LEU A 126 10.80 -13.71 -1.36
N THR A 127 10.38 -12.53 -1.83
CA THR A 127 10.74 -12.01 -3.16
C THR A 127 11.98 -11.13 -3.15
N GLY A 128 12.57 -10.84 -1.98
CA GLY A 128 13.80 -10.07 -1.85
C GLY A 128 13.67 -8.59 -2.20
N VAL A 129 12.45 -8.06 -2.27
CA VAL A 129 12.22 -6.66 -2.66
C VAL A 129 12.83 -5.76 -1.59
N HIS A 130 13.78 -4.88 -1.94
CA HIS A 130 14.45 -3.94 -1.02
C HIS A 130 14.17 -2.46 -1.31
N VAL A 131 14.28 -2.04 -2.57
CA VAL A 131 13.89 -0.69 -3.01
C VAL A 131 12.42 -0.69 -3.46
N THR A 132 11.77 0.46 -3.47
CA THR A 132 10.42 0.65 -4.01
C THR A 132 10.41 1.89 -4.90
N PRO A 133 9.71 1.90 -6.05
CA PRO A 133 8.90 0.80 -6.60
C PRO A 133 9.76 -0.38 -7.08
N THR A 134 9.19 -1.59 -7.08
CA THR A 134 9.74 -2.79 -7.73
C THR A 134 8.58 -3.55 -8.33
N VAL A 135 8.72 -3.95 -9.59
CA VAL A 135 7.67 -4.67 -10.32
C VAL A 135 8.03 -6.16 -10.33
N LEU A 136 7.04 -6.99 -10.06
CA LEU A 136 7.15 -8.43 -10.28
C LEU A 136 6.21 -8.82 -11.41
N PHE A 137 6.72 -9.57 -12.38
CA PHE A 137 5.93 -10.17 -13.44
C PHE A 137 5.97 -11.69 -13.33
N ASN A 138 4.81 -12.32 -13.22
CA ASN A 138 4.68 -13.75 -12.96
C ASN A 138 5.53 -14.26 -11.76
N GLY A 139 5.73 -13.40 -10.75
CA GLY A 139 6.51 -13.71 -9.55
C GLY A 139 8.02 -13.49 -9.68
N VAL A 140 8.53 -13.04 -10.83
CA VAL A 140 9.95 -12.71 -11.05
C VAL A 140 10.15 -11.20 -10.97
N VAL A 141 11.20 -10.75 -10.29
CA VAL A 141 11.55 -9.32 -10.20
C VAL A 141 11.97 -8.81 -11.58
N GLU A 142 11.32 -7.74 -12.04
CA GLU A 142 11.62 -7.10 -13.32
C GLU A 142 12.50 -5.86 -13.12
N GLY A 143 13.82 -6.05 -13.27
CA GLY A 143 14.81 -4.99 -13.09
C GLY A 143 14.80 -3.91 -14.17
N GLY A 144 14.12 -4.15 -15.30
CA GLY A 144 14.02 -3.20 -16.41
C GLY A 144 12.99 -2.09 -16.21
N ILE A 145 12.06 -2.25 -15.26
CA ILE A 145 10.98 -1.27 -15.03
C ILE A 145 11.41 -0.26 -13.96
N ALA A 146 11.37 1.02 -14.31
CA ALA A 146 11.74 2.12 -13.44
C ALA A 146 10.53 3.01 -13.09
N SER A 147 10.68 3.84 -12.06
CA SER A 147 9.67 4.84 -11.69
C SER A 147 9.39 5.89 -12.78
N SER A 148 10.31 6.02 -13.74
CA SER A 148 10.19 6.90 -14.90
C SER A 148 9.43 6.32 -16.08
N PHE A 149 8.99 5.05 -16.04
CA PHE A 149 8.23 4.45 -17.14
C PHE A 149 6.98 5.27 -17.46
N SER A 150 6.86 5.68 -18.72
CA SER A 150 5.67 6.29 -19.31
C SER A 150 4.58 5.24 -19.57
N LYS A 151 3.38 5.69 -19.94
CA LYS A 151 2.29 4.78 -20.29
C LYS A 151 2.68 3.93 -21.50
N GLU A 152 3.30 4.56 -22.48
CA GLU A 152 3.75 3.94 -23.72
C GLU A 152 4.85 2.88 -23.45
N ASP A 153 5.77 3.14 -22.51
CA ASP A 153 6.78 2.15 -22.09
C ASP A 153 6.11 0.90 -21.49
N TRP A 154 5.06 1.11 -20.67
CA TRP A 154 4.29 0.01 -20.09
C TRP A 154 3.53 -0.78 -21.15
N GLU A 155 2.87 -0.11 -22.10
CA GLU A 155 2.15 -0.76 -23.19
C GLU A 155 3.10 -1.60 -24.06
N GLN A 156 4.24 -1.05 -24.47
CA GLN A 156 5.27 -1.77 -25.24
C GLN A 156 5.84 -2.98 -24.48
N TRP A 157 6.07 -2.82 -23.17
CA TRP A 157 6.58 -3.91 -22.35
C TRP A 157 5.54 -5.03 -22.14
N LEU A 158 4.26 -4.68 -22.00
CA LEU A 158 3.16 -5.63 -21.83
C LEU A 158 2.83 -6.43 -23.09
N THR A 159 2.88 -5.80 -24.27
CA THR A 159 2.63 -6.45 -25.57
C THR A 159 3.76 -7.37 -26.01
N GLY A 160 4.91 -7.31 -25.34
CA GLY A 160 6.04 -8.21 -25.57
C GLY A 160 7.05 -7.73 -26.60
N GLU A 161 6.92 -6.50 -27.13
CA GLU A 161 7.91 -5.92 -28.05
C GLU A 161 9.30 -5.79 -27.40
N GLN A 162 9.35 -5.62 -26.08
CA GLN A 162 10.60 -5.61 -25.29
C GLN A 162 10.99 -6.99 -24.70
N ARG A 163 10.14 -8.02 -24.80
CA ARG A 163 10.41 -9.37 -24.26
C ARG A 163 11.17 -10.27 -25.23
N ALA A 164 11.52 -9.76 -26.41
CA ALA A 164 12.28 -10.46 -27.43
C ALA A 164 13.78 -10.55 -27.10
N VAL A 165 14.16 -11.01 -25.91
CA VAL A 165 15.53 -11.46 -25.61
C VAL A 165 15.53 -12.69 -24.71
N LYS A 166 15.66 -13.84 -25.38
CA LYS A 166 16.38 -15.08 -25.03
C LYS A 166 16.22 -15.69 -23.63
N LEU A 167 15.47 -16.81 -23.60
CA LEU A 167 15.90 -18.00 -22.83
C LEU A 167 17.24 -18.52 -23.35
#